data_AF-A0A3P6SDK7-F1
#
_entry.id   AF-A0A3P6SDK7-F1
#
_cell.length_a   1.000
_cell.length_b   1.000
_cell.length_c   1.000
_cell.angle_alpha   90.00
_cell.angle_beta   90.00
_cell.angle_gamma   90.00
#
_symmetry.space_group_name_H-M   'P 1'
#
loop_
_entity.id
_entity.type
_entity.pdbx_description
1 polymer ?
#
loop_
_entity_poly.entity_id
_entity_poly.type
_entity_poly.pdbx_seq_one_letter_code
_entity_poly.pdbx_strand_id
1 'polypeptide(L)'
;MTDSNVENHKINWLFAPSISPLLTAYDFRLLQLSVPSKPALSIYQDLLNEIDVDCKRIIGGDKILVEKAKQWEYNSIHAELKIFEAKDKCHAIKKLFGFHVDLKDISAEELAYPLAYGAVVYKNFVQVMFMLSAFYRPHNEYCIAVSGSAEKSFKNSMDEVASCFDNIHVLVRYRFQHHHFACI
;
A
#
# COMPACT_ATOMS: atom_id res chain seq x y z
N MET A 1 -4.68 35.84 -47.12
CA MET A 1 -5.58 36.99 -46.89
C MET A 1 -6.62 36.49 -45.91
N THR A 2 -6.57 37.01 -44.67
CA THR A 2 -7.53 36.96 -43.55
C THR A 2 -7.97 35.56 -43.05
N ASP A 3 -7.55 35.09 -41.87
CA ASP A 3 -8.02 35.45 -40.49
C ASP A 3 -9.55 35.48 -40.39
N SER A 4 -10.25 34.93 -39.39
CA SER A 4 -9.89 34.53 -38.01
C SER A 4 -11.15 33.97 -37.33
N ASN A 5 -10.97 33.18 -36.26
CA ASN A 5 -11.64 33.29 -34.95
C ASN A 5 -12.10 31.96 -34.35
N VAL A 6 -11.23 31.44 -33.47
CA VAL A 6 -11.60 30.64 -32.30
C VAL A 6 -11.67 31.61 -31.11
N GLU A 7 -12.85 31.80 -30.54
CA GLU A 7 -13.09 32.68 -29.40
C GLU A 7 -12.51 32.09 -28.11
N ASN A 8 -11.49 32.76 -27.57
CA ASN A 8 -10.96 32.55 -26.23
C ASN A 8 -11.58 33.56 -25.26
N HIS A 9 -12.49 33.10 -24.40
CA HIS A 9 -13.01 33.91 -23.29
C HIS A 9 -11.99 34.00 -22.15
N LYS A 10 -11.34 35.17 -22.02
CA LYS A 10 -10.58 35.59 -20.85
C LYS A 10 -11.53 36.09 -19.74
N ILE A 11 -11.39 35.56 -18.53
CA ILE A 11 -12.07 36.06 -17.33
C ILE A 11 -11.10 37.02 -16.60
N ASN A 12 -11.49 38.29 -16.53
CA ASN A 12 -10.79 39.34 -15.79
C ASN A 12 -11.20 39.31 -14.30
N TRP A 13 -10.22 39.23 -13.41
CA TRP A 13 -10.40 39.44 -11.97
C TRP A 13 -10.01 40.88 -11.62
N LEU A 14 -10.98 41.72 -11.28
CA LEU A 14 -10.75 43.02 -10.66
C LEU A 14 -11.70 43.23 -9.48
N PHE A 15 -11.15 43.91 -8.47
CA PHE A 15 -11.75 44.48 -7.26
C PHE A 15 -11.72 43.61 -5.98
N ALA A 16 -10.63 43.80 -5.23
CA ALA A 16 -10.59 43.69 -3.78
C ALA A 16 -10.84 45.07 -3.15
N PRO A 17 -11.59 45.18 -2.03
CA PRO A 17 -11.55 46.36 -1.18
C PRO A 17 -10.73 46.12 0.10
N SER A 18 -9.92 47.11 0.41
CA SER A 18 -9.12 47.27 1.62
C SER A 18 -9.96 47.57 2.86
N ILE A 19 -9.72 46.88 3.98
CA ILE A 19 -10.07 47.36 5.33
C ILE A 19 -8.87 47.12 6.26
N SER A 20 -8.46 48.19 6.95
CA SER A 20 -7.31 48.31 7.84
C SER A 20 -7.50 47.61 9.21
N PRO A 21 -6.40 47.38 9.96
CA PRO A 21 -6.39 46.50 11.12
C PRO A 21 -6.64 47.26 12.42
N LEU A 22 -7.32 46.62 13.38
CA LEU A 22 -7.20 46.82 14.82
C LEU A 22 -8.19 45.88 15.50
N LEU A 23 -7.71 44.90 16.27
CA LEU A 23 -8.24 44.46 17.57
C LEU A 23 -7.42 43.26 18.07
N THR A 24 -6.51 43.60 18.99
CA THR A 24 -6.19 42.90 20.24
C THR A 24 -5.84 41.42 20.21
N ALA A 25 -4.57 41.17 20.54
CA ALA A 25 -4.05 39.94 21.09
C ALA A 25 -4.93 39.42 22.24
N TYR A 26 -5.68 38.36 21.99
CA TYR A 26 -6.28 37.50 23.00
C TYR A 26 -5.50 36.19 23.03
N ASP A 27 -4.56 36.16 23.98
CA ASP A 27 -4.23 35.06 24.88
C ASP A 27 -4.62 33.63 24.43
N PHE A 28 -3.71 32.95 23.73
CA PHE A 28 -3.70 31.49 23.59
C PHE A 28 -2.72 30.87 24.60
N ARG A 29 -2.86 31.21 25.88
CA ARG A 29 -2.34 30.38 26.99
C ARG A 29 -3.51 29.79 27.74
N LEU A 30 -3.86 28.56 27.36
CA LEU A 30 -4.45 27.47 28.17
C LEU A 30 -5.40 26.63 27.30
N LEU A 31 -4.81 25.75 26.49
CA LEU A 31 -5.36 24.42 26.31
C LEU A 31 -4.18 23.45 26.33
N GLN A 32 -4.24 22.59 27.33
CA GLN A 32 -3.15 21.78 27.83
C GLN A 32 -2.73 20.72 26.82
N LEU A 33 -1.42 20.53 26.70
CA LEU A 33 -0.73 19.24 26.79
C LEU A 33 -1.63 18.01 26.57
N SER A 34 -1.90 17.67 25.32
CA SER A 34 -2.12 16.27 24.98
C SER A 34 -0.73 15.63 24.84
N VAL A 35 -0.30 15.01 25.92
CA VAL A 35 0.74 13.98 25.95
C VAL A 35 0.61 13.13 24.67
N PRO A 36 1.69 12.87 23.89
CA PRO A 36 1.62 11.85 22.85
C PRO A 36 1.31 10.53 23.58
N SER A 37 0.07 10.06 23.44
CA SER A 37 -0.27 8.71 23.85
C SER A 37 0.75 7.80 23.18
N LYS A 38 1.53 7.06 23.97
CA LYS A 38 2.29 5.92 23.46
C LYS A 38 1.37 5.19 22.47
N PRO A 39 1.83 4.87 21.25
CA PRO A 39 0.99 4.11 20.34
C PRO A 39 0.60 2.84 21.08
N ALA A 40 -0.71 2.57 21.13
CA ALA A 40 -1.22 1.31 21.64
C ALA A 40 -0.39 0.20 20.99
N LEU A 41 0.16 -0.69 21.82
CA LEU A 41 0.94 -1.82 21.36
C LEU A 41 0.12 -2.53 20.27
N SER A 42 0.60 -2.47 19.03
CA SER A 42 -0.09 -3.05 17.88
C SER A 42 -0.31 -4.53 18.18
N ILE A 43 -1.58 -4.95 18.25
CA ILE A 43 -1.96 -6.35 18.52
C ILE A 43 -1.37 -7.28 17.44
N TYR A 44 -1.14 -6.73 16.25
CA TYR A 44 -0.49 -7.40 15.14
C TYR A 44 0.97 -6.97 15.05
N GLN A 45 1.86 -7.95 14.99
CA GLN A 45 3.28 -7.76 14.72
C GLN A 45 3.61 -8.36 13.36
N ASP A 46 4.58 -7.76 12.67
CA ASP A 46 5.05 -8.24 11.36
C ASP A 46 5.47 -9.71 11.45
N LEU A 47 4.95 -10.53 10.53
CA LEU A 47 5.20 -11.97 10.46
C LEU A 47 6.67 -12.29 10.24
N LEU A 48 7.43 -11.42 9.56
CA LEU A 48 8.86 -11.63 9.33
C LEU A 48 9.70 -11.40 10.59
N ASN A 49 9.21 -10.61 11.53
CA ASN A 49 9.91 -10.39 12.81
C ASN A 49 9.82 -11.62 13.74
N GLU A 50 8.89 -12.55 13.49
CA GLU A 50 8.79 -13.82 14.22
C GLU A 50 9.83 -14.86 13.74
N ILE A 51 10.54 -14.58 12.64
CA ILE A 51 11.46 -15.52 11.99
C ILE A 51 12.89 -15.31 12.52
N ASP A 52 13.42 -16.33 13.19
CA ASP A 52 14.82 -16.34 13.67
C ASP A 52 15.79 -16.79 12.57
N VAL A 53 16.17 -15.86 11.68
CA VAL A 53 17.10 -16.11 10.56
C VAL A 53 18.15 -15.00 10.45
N ASP A 54 19.43 -15.38 10.42
CA ASP A 54 20.54 -14.46 10.17
C ASP A 54 20.75 -14.24 8.66
N CYS A 55 19.97 -13.31 8.09
CA CYS A 55 20.04 -12.95 6.68
C CYS A 55 21.42 -12.44 6.25
N LYS A 56 22.16 -11.76 7.15
CA LYS A 56 23.46 -11.18 6.81
C LYS A 56 24.48 -12.27 6.51
N ARG A 57 24.53 -13.32 7.32
CA ARG A 57 25.43 -14.45 7.09
C ARG A 57 25.00 -15.31 5.91
N ILE A 58 23.69 -15.48 5.70
CA ILE A 58 23.16 -16.21 4.53
C ILE A 58 23.56 -15.50 3.23
N ILE A 59 23.30 -14.20 3.12
CA ILE A 59 23.68 -13.39 1.96
C ILE A 59 25.21 -13.35 1.81
N GLY A 60 25.94 -13.37 2.94
CA GLY A 60 27.40 -13.48 2.98
C GLY A 60 27.96 -14.84 2.56
N GLY A 61 27.12 -15.84 2.25
CA GLY A 61 27.55 -17.14 1.73
C GLY A 61 28.00 -18.15 2.80
N ASP A 62 27.54 -18.00 4.04
CA ASP A 62 27.78 -18.99 5.10
C ASP A 62 27.12 -20.32 4.74
N LYS A 63 27.94 -21.29 4.32
CA LYS A 63 27.47 -22.58 3.81
C LYS A 63 26.56 -23.30 4.81
N ILE A 64 26.85 -23.25 6.10
CA ILE A 64 26.06 -23.98 7.11
C ILE A 64 24.66 -23.39 7.21
N LEU A 65 24.57 -22.06 7.28
CA LEU A 65 23.28 -21.38 7.36
C LEU A 65 22.51 -21.45 6.03
N VAL A 66 23.20 -21.40 4.89
CA VAL A 66 22.58 -21.57 3.57
C VAL A 66 21.97 -22.97 3.45
N GLU A 67 22.68 -24.04 3.84
CA GLU A 67 22.11 -25.39 3.82
C GLU A 67 20.92 -25.53 4.77
N LYS A 68 20.98 -24.89 5.95
CA LYS A 68 19.83 -24.84 6.87
C LYS A 68 18.63 -24.10 6.27
N ALA A 69 18.88 -22.94 5.64
CA ALA A 69 17.84 -22.10 5.05
C ALA A 69 17.13 -22.77 3.87
N LYS A 70 17.82 -23.64 3.12
CA LYS A 70 17.19 -24.43 2.04
C LYS A 70 16.09 -25.38 2.53
N GLN A 71 16.15 -25.80 3.79
CA GLN A 71 15.15 -26.68 4.40
C GLN A 71 13.99 -25.92 5.04
N TRP A 72 14.01 -24.59 4.97
CA TRP A 72 13.00 -23.77 5.62
C TRP A 72 11.71 -23.70 4.79
N GLU A 73 10.59 -23.93 5.44
CA GLU A 73 9.26 -23.78 4.88
C GLU A 73 8.49 -22.70 5.63
N TYR A 74 7.81 -21.82 4.89
CA TYR A 74 6.95 -20.78 5.48
C TYR A 74 5.52 -21.30 5.68
N ASN A 75 5.01 -21.20 6.91
CA ASN A 75 3.65 -21.60 7.25
C ASN A 75 2.64 -20.50 6.86
N SER A 76 2.08 -20.62 5.64
CA SER A 76 1.04 -19.71 5.12
C SER A 76 -0.28 -19.80 5.89
N ILE A 77 -0.64 -20.97 6.43
CA ILE A 77 -1.89 -21.18 7.15
C ILE A 77 -1.96 -20.30 8.40
N HIS A 78 -0.85 -20.16 9.12
CA HIS A 78 -0.77 -19.29 10.31
C HIS A 78 -1.08 -17.83 9.98
N ALA A 79 -0.56 -17.32 8.86
CA ALA A 79 -0.83 -15.96 8.42
C ALA A 79 -2.30 -15.77 8.03
N GLU A 80 -2.87 -16.73 7.29
CA GLU A 80 -4.26 -16.69 6.86
C GLU A 80 -5.24 -16.72 8.05
N LEU A 81 -4.96 -17.54 9.08
CA LEU A 81 -5.76 -17.61 10.29
C LEU A 81 -5.74 -16.28 11.07
N LYS A 82 -4.56 -15.68 11.26
CA LYS A 82 -4.43 -14.37 11.94
C LYS A 82 -5.25 -13.27 11.25
N ILE A 83 -5.37 -13.31 9.93
CA ILE A 83 -6.18 -12.37 9.15
C ILE A 83 -7.66 -12.70 9.27
N PHE A 84 -8.03 -13.97 9.17
CA PHE A 84 -9.41 -14.42 9.26
C PHE A 84 -10.05 -14.07 10.61
N GLU A 85 -9.30 -14.25 11.71
CA GLU A 85 -9.73 -13.97 13.08
C GLU A 85 -9.65 -12.48 13.46
N ALA A 86 -9.04 -11.65 12.60
CA ALA A 86 -8.88 -10.23 12.88
C ALA A 86 -10.22 -9.49 12.88
N LYS A 87 -10.45 -8.68 13.93
CA LYS A 87 -11.61 -7.77 13.98
C LYS A 87 -11.50 -6.67 12.94
N ASP A 88 -10.30 -6.12 12.78
CA ASP A 88 -9.96 -5.16 11.74
C ASP A 88 -8.94 -5.81 10.80
N LYS A 89 -9.46 -6.36 9.71
CA LYS A 89 -8.65 -7.07 8.72
C LYS A 89 -7.72 -6.15 7.95
N CYS A 90 -8.11 -4.90 7.69
CA CYS A 90 -7.26 -3.95 7.00
C CYS A 90 -6.05 -3.56 7.84
N HIS A 91 -6.26 -3.31 9.13
CA HIS A 91 -5.17 -3.07 10.05
C HIS A 91 -4.27 -4.30 10.20
N ALA A 92 -4.87 -5.50 10.29
CA ALA A 92 -4.13 -6.76 10.35
C ALA A 92 -3.26 -6.97 9.11
N ILE A 93 -3.80 -6.84 7.89
CA ILE A 93 -3.05 -6.98 6.63
C ILE A 93 -1.88 -5.99 6.60
N LYS A 94 -2.13 -4.71 6.88
CA LYS A 94 -1.08 -3.68 6.86
C LYS A 94 0.05 -3.97 7.83
N LYS A 95 -0.27 -4.49 9.03
CA LYS A 95 0.72 -4.77 10.08
C LYS A 95 1.42 -6.12 9.94
N LEU A 96 0.69 -7.19 9.64
CA LEU A 96 1.23 -8.54 9.53
C LEU A 96 2.24 -8.67 8.38
N PHE A 97 2.04 -7.95 7.28
CA PHE A 97 2.93 -7.99 6.11
C PHE A 97 3.89 -6.81 6.00
N GLY A 98 3.90 -5.90 6.99
CA GLY A 98 4.86 -4.79 7.02
C GLY A 98 4.65 -3.71 5.94
N PHE A 99 3.41 -3.35 5.62
CA PHE A 99 3.14 -2.30 4.63
C PHE A 99 3.59 -0.92 5.15
N HIS A 100 4.45 -0.25 4.40
CA HIS A 100 4.87 1.13 4.65
C HIS A 100 3.81 2.12 4.17
N VAL A 101 2.83 2.40 5.03
CA VAL A 101 1.70 3.30 4.73
C VAL A 101 1.94 4.76 5.15
N ASP A 102 2.93 5.01 6.01
CA ASP A 102 3.20 6.35 6.54
C ASP A 102 4.04 7.17 5.54
N LEU A 103 3.56 8.35 5.16
CA LEU A 103 4.27 9.27 4.25
C LEU A 103 5.62 9.75 4.80
N LYS A 104 5.82 9.69 6.11
CA LYS A 104 7.07 10.10 6.77
C LYS A 104 8.28 9.23 6.37
N ASP A 105 8.02 8.01 5.90
CA ASP A 105 9.04 7.03 5.51
C ASP A 105 9.42 7.16 4.01
N ILE A 106 9.00 8.25 3.36
CA ILE A 106 9.13 8.47 1.93
C ILE A 106 9.98 9.73 1.68
N SER A 107 10.95 9.61 0.79
CA SER A 107 11.80 10.72 0.37
C SER A 107 11.06 11.71 -0.54
N ALA A 108 11.55 12.95 -0.62
CA ALA A 108 10.97 13.95 -1.52
C ALA A 108 11.16 13.54 -3.00
N GLU A 109 12.25 12.85 -3.29
CA GLU A 109 12.57 12.29 -4.60
C GLU A 109 11.57 11.22 -5.02
N GLU A 110 11.19 10.29 -4.12
CA GLU A 110 10.16 9.27 -4.39
C GLU A 110 8.79 9.92 -4.62
N LEU A 111 8.39 10.89 -3.78
CA LEU A 111 7.11 11.58 -3.93
C LEU A 111 6.98 12.35 -5.25
N ALA A 112 8.10 12.85 -5.79
CA ALA A 112 8.14 13.54 -7.07
C ALA A 112 8.04 12.59 -8.28
N TYR A 113 8.15 11.27 -8.07
CA TYR A 113 8.18 10.27 -9.13
C TYR A 113 7.23 9.10 -8.86
N PRO A 114 5.90 9.32 -8.89
CA PRO A 114 4.93 8.26 -8.67
C PRO A 114 4.99 7.20 -9.77
N LEU A 115 4.91 5.93 -9.36
CA LEU A 115 4.96 4.75 -10.22
C LEU A 115 3.60 4.06 -10.31
N ALA A 116 3.39 3.35 -11.41
CA ALA A 116 2.23 2.47 -11.60
C ALA A 116 2.70 1.02 -11.82
N TYR A 117 2.14 0.09 -11.06
CA TYR A 117 2.46 -1.33 -11.14
C TYR A 117 1.26 -2.14 -11.63
N GLY A 118 1.51 -3.06 -12.56
CA GLY A 118 0.56 -4.08 -12.99
C GLY A 118 1.03 -5.46 -12.57
N ALA A 119 0.19 -6.21 -11.85
CA ALA A 119 0.49 -7.59 -11.45
C ALA A 119 -0.65 -8.54 -11.83
N VAL A 120 -0.29 -9.70 -12.36
CA VAL A 120 -1.25 -10.78 -12.65
C VAL A 120 -1.08 -11.87 -11.60
N VAL A 121 -2.17 -12.20 -10.91
CA VAL A 121 -2.16 -13.16 -9.79
C VAL A 121 -3.24 -14.23 -9.97
N TYR A 122 -3.01 -15.41 -9.41
CA TYR A 122 -3.91 -16.56 -9.54
C TYR A 122 -4.13 -17.36 -8.25
N LYS A 123 -3.13 -17.43 -7.36
CA LYS A 123 -3.18 -18.22 -6.12
C LYS A 123 -2.20 -17.68 -5.08
N ASN A 124 -2.27 -18.26 -3.87
CA ASN A 124 -1.39 -18.00 -2.72
C ASN A 124 -1.44 -16.54 -2.24
N PHE A 125 -2.42 -16.26 -1.39
CA PHE A 125 -2.69 -14.92 -0.87
C PHE A 125 -1.49 -14.33 -0.11
N VAL A 126 -0.88 -15.13 0.78
CA VAL A 126 0.26 -14.72 1.60
C VAL A 126 1.44 -14.29 0.72
N GLN A 127 1.75 -15.05 -0.33
CA GLN A 127 2.80 -14.67 -1.27
C GLN A 127 2.51 -13.33 -1.96
N VAL A 128 1.26 -13.12 -2.40
CA VAL A 128 0.87 -11.85 -3.03
C VAL A 128 0.99 -10.69 -2.05
N MET A 129 0.64 -10.88 -0.77
CA MET A 129 0.77 -9.83 0.23
C MET A 129 2.24 -9.45 0.51
N PHE A 130 3.13 -10.44 0.66
CA PHE A 130 4.57 -10.15 0.79
C PHE A 130 5.17 -9.52 -0.46
N MET A 131 4.74 -9.96 -1.65
CA MET A 131 5.15 -9.34 -2.91
C MET A 131 4.75 -7.87 -2.93
N LEU A 132 3.47 -7.56 -2.63
CA LEU A 132 2.98 -6.19 -2.64
C LEU A 132 3.66 -5.33 -1.56
N SER A 133 3.80 -5.83 -0.34
CA SER A 133 4.39 -5.06 0.76
C SER A 133 5.85 -4.69 0.50
N ALA A 134 6.59 -5.53 -0.23
CA ALA A 134 8.00 -5.28 -0.56
C ALA A 134 8.23 -4.01 -1.39
N PHE A 135 7.26 -3.58 -2.21
CA PHE A 135 7.37 -2.38 -3.06
C PHE A 135 6.17 -1.43 -2.94
N TYR A 136 5.32 -1.61 -1.92
CA TYR A 136 4.19 -0.73 -1.69
C TYR A 136 4.65 0.65 -1.21
N ARG A 137 4.11 1.70 -1.84
CA ARG A 137 4.15 3.08 -1.37
C ARG A 137 2.78 3.73 -1.57
N PRO A 138 2.31 4.58 -0.64
CA PRO A 138 0.98 5.19 -0.72
C PRO A 138 0.79 6.17 -1.88
N HIS A 139 1.86 6.70 -2.49
CA HIS A 139 1.80 7.62 -3.64
C HIS A 139 1.85 6.91 -5.00
N ASN A 140 2.08 5.60 -5.03
CA ASN A 140 2.07 4.79 -6.25
C ASN A 140 0.68 4.22 -6.53
N GLU A 141 0.46 3.77 -7.76
CA GLU A 141 -0.79 3.10 -8.18
C GLU A 141 -0.54 1.62 -8.48
N TYR A 142 -1.48 0.77 -8.08
CA TYR A 142 -1.37 -0.68 -8.24
C TYR A 142 -2.61 -1.26 -8.90
N CYS A 143 -2.44 -1.95 -10.03
CA CYS A 143 -3.49 -2.66 -10.73
C CYS A 143 -3.23 -4.17 -10.67
N ILE A 144 -4.08 -4.89 -9.95
CA ILE A 144 -3.95 -6.33 -9.73
C ILE A 144 -5.01 -7.07 -10.53
N ALA A 145 -4.57 -7.72 -11.60
CA ALA A 145 -5.41 -8.56 -12.44
C ALA A 145 -5.46 -9.99 -11.88
N VAL A 146 -6.60 -10.35 -11.29
CA VAL A 146 -6.85 -11.70 -10.78
C VAL A 146 -7.35 -12.58 -11.92
N SER A 147 -6.73 -13.73 -12.11
CA SER A 147 -7.17 -14.69 -13.14
C SER A 147 -8.61 -15.16 -12.92
N GLY A 148 -9.38 -15.26 -14.00
CA GLY A 148 -10.74 -15.78 -13.97
C GLY A 148 -10.82 -17.24 -13.52
N SER A 149 -9.75 -18.02 -13.66
CA SER A 149 -9.67 -19.38 -13.14
C SER A 149 -9.33 -19.47 -11.65
N ALA A 150 -8.98 -18.36 -11.00
CA ALA A 150 -8.65 -18.37 -9.57
C ALA A 150 -9.85 -18.80 -8.73
N GLU A 151 -9.55 -19.43 -7.59
CA GLU A 151 -10.57 -19.85 -6.63
C GLU A 151 -11.41 -18.66 -6.15
N LYS A 152 -12.69 -18.90 -5.86
CA LYS A 152 -13.60 -17.85 -5.37
C LYS A 152 -13.12 -17.24 -4.05
N SER A 153 -12.59 -18.07 -3.14
CA SER A 153 -12.01 -17.62 -1.87
C SER A 153 -10.87 -16.61 -2.11
N PHE A 154 -9.93 -16.95 -3.00
CA PHE A 154 -8.82 -16.07 -3.36
C PHE A 154 -9.29 -14.74 -3.97
N LYS A 155 -10.27 -14.77 -4.88
CA LYS A 155 -10.85 -13.54 -5.47
C LYS A 155 -11.46 -12.65 -4.38
N ASN A 156 -12.27 -13.23 -3.49
CA ASN A 156 -12.87 -12.49 -2.38
C ASN A 156 -11.80 -11.87 -1.46
N SER A 157 -10.72 -12.61 -1.16
CA SER A 157 -9.62 -12.07 -0.34
C SER A 157 -8.91 -10.92 -1.05
N MET A 158 -8.73 -10.97 -2.37
CA MET A 158 -8.15 -9.86 -3.14
C MET A 158 -9.09 -8.66 -3.19
N ASP A 159 -10.41 -8.86 -3.33
CA ASP A 159 -11.39 -7.77 -3.26
C ASP A 159 -11.38 -7.10 -1.88
N GLU A 160 -11.22 -7.87 -0.81
CA GLU A 160 -11.06 -7.35 0.55
C GLU A 160 -9.79 -6.49 0.67
N VAL A 161 -8.66 -6.94 0.09
CA VAL A 161 -7.44 -6.13 0.02
C VAL A 161 -7.67 -4.81 -0.72
N ALA A 162 -8.36 -4.82 -1.86
CA ALA A 162 -8.68 -3.60 -2.58
C ALA A 162 -9.47 -2.60 -1.72
N SER A 163 -10.34 -3.07 -0.84
CA SER A 163 -11.09 -2.20 0.09
C SER A 163 -10.23 -1.59 1.20
N CYS A 164 -9.03 -2.15 1.47
CA CYS A 164 -8.14 -1.70 2.53
C CYS A 164 -7.14 -0.62 2.09
N PHE A 165 -6.94 -0.43 0.78
CA PHE A 165 -5.95 0.47 0.22
C PHE A 165 -6.57 1.30 -0.91
N ASP A 166 -6.52 2.62 -0.80
CA ASP A 166 -7.12 3.53 -1.78
C ASP A 166 -6.46 3.47 -3.17
N ASN A 167 -5.22 2.98 -3.23
CA ASN A 167 -4.36 2.93 -4.41
C ASN A 167 -4.12 1.51 -4.96
N ILE A 168 -4.83 0.49 -4.44
CA ILE A 168 -4.78 -0.88 -4.96
C ILE A 168 -6.12 -1.21 -5.61
N HIS A 169 -6.10 -1.34 -6.93
CA HIS A 169 -7.26 -1.66 -7.75
C HIS A 169 -7.21 -3.14 -8.14
N VAL A 170 -8.24 -3.89 -7.78
CA VAL A 170 -8.36 -5.32 -8.12
C VAL A 170 -9.43 -5.50 -9.18
N LEU A 171 -9.11 -6.31 -10.18
CA LEU A 171 -10.05 -6.66 -11.24
C LEU A 171 -9.88 -8.11 -11.68
N VAL A 172 -11.00 -8.80 -11.90
CA VAL A 172 -10.99 -10.18 -12.37
C VAL A 172 -10.97 -10.19 -13.90
N ARG A 173 -9.98 -10.87 -14.48
CA ARG A 173 -9.84 -11.04 -15.94
C ARG A 173 -10.30 -12.41 -16.41
N TYR A 174 -10.37 -12.59 -17.73
CA TYR A 174 -10.51 -13.90 -18.34
C TYR A 174 -9.44 -14.88 -17.80
N ARG A 175 -9.74 -16.17 -17.87
CA ARG A 175 -8.82 -17.25 -17.47
C ARG A 175 -7.51 -17.13 -18.23
N PHE A 176 -6.43 -16.72 -17.57
CA PHE A 176 -5.11 -16.75 -18.22
C PHE A 176 -4.73 -18.20 -18.54
N GLN A 177 -4.52 -18.47 -19.83
CA GLN A 177 -4.02 -19.76 -20.32
C GLN A 177 -2.58 -19.57 -20.79
N HIS A 178 -1.71 -20.51 -20.48
CA HIS A 178 -0.34 -20.48 -20.97
C HIS A 178 -0.33 -20.47 -22.50
N HIS A 179 0.46 -19.57 -23.08
CA HIS A 179 0.63 -19.40 -24.53
C HIS A 179 -0.62 -18.94 -25.30
N HIS A 180 -1.58 -18.30 -24.65
CA HIS A 180 -2.75 -17.70 -25.31
C HIS A 180 -2.89 -16.22 -24.96
N PHE A 181 -3.09 -15.40 -25.99
CA PHE A 181 -3.52 -14.01 -25.80
C PHE A 181 -4.99 -14.00 -25.42
N ALA A 182 -5.28 -13.46 -24.24
CA ALA A 182 -6.64 -13.13 -23.85
C ALA A 182 -7.04 -11.83 -24.56
N CYS A 183 -8.03 -11.87 -25.46
CA CYS A 183 -8.59 -10.66 -26.06
C CYS A 183 -9.20 -9.78 -24.95
N ILE A 184 -8.92 -8.48 -25.00
CA ILE A 184 -9.48 -7.44 -24.11
C ILE A 184 -10.85 -7.03 -24.64
#